data_AF-A0A374TTS0-F1
#
_entry.id   AF-A0A374TTS0-F1
#
_cell.length_a   1.000
_cell.length_b   1.000
_cell.length_c   1.000
_cell.angle_alpha   90.00
_cell.angle_beta   90.00
_cell.angle_gamma   90.00
#
_symmetry.space_group_name_H-M   'P 1'
#
loop_
_entity.id
_entity.type
_entity.pdbx_description
1 polymer ?
#
loop_
_entity_poly.entity_id
_entity_poly.type
_entity_poly.pdbx_seq_one_letter_code
_entity_poly.pdbx_strand_id
1 'polypeptide(L)'
;MAQEHDLFDDIIEISKGFDFLKNPLGGVTDALDPSAPQWNPADYKERPRGNTIPCLTCKNEKSGCTACMDVCPVNAIEVEEDAIEILDSCRKCGLCAAACPTEAIISPRLAPKNLYDDIVSAATSHETAYVTCTRALKRMPRENEVVVACVGDITAETWFSVLADYPNVSVYLPLGVCDKCRNTGGEDMLGEAIAKAEEWAGTGMGLEVDPKSLKCHKRREYERKEYMEKIARTTGLTVTKLNPATAALASVTQKLKARRHQITQLERTLNTMCGTTTAKRRRTLTHGRQLVLSTLQNHPELAQNMQVSTPECDFDKCTSCGECVNVCPTFACDLVGSGRFALESTYCLGCGACVKVCPEHALKLVEHDASNLVVVDPEAEEKAAQKAKAHEEAEKVKAEAKEKLNKVLDQVEKLAD
;
A
#
# COMPACT_ATOMS: atom_id res chain seq x y z
N MET A 1 -18.30 -9.57 18.89
CA MET A 1 -19.13 -8.99 19.96
C MET A 1 -20.01 -7.94 19.33
N ALA A 2 -21.33 -8.12 19.36
CA ALA A 2 -22.27 -7.16 18.77
C ALA A 2 -22.19 -5.84 19.56
N GLN A 3 -21.82 -4.74 18.89
CA GLN A 3 -21.89 -3.39 19.47
C GLN A 3 -23.37 -3.05 19.70
N GLU A 4 -23.70 -2.63 20.93
CA GLU A 4 -25.06 -2.19 21.28
C GLU A 4 -25.53 -1.07 20.35
N HIS A 5 -26.73 -1.26 19.80
CA HIS A 5 -27.48 -0.24 19.06
C HIS A 5 -27.83 0.90 20.03
N ASP A 6 -27.35 2.12 19.76
CA ASP A 6 -27.57 3.26 20.65
C ASP A 6 -28.49 4.32 20.04
N LEU A 7 -28.92 5.27 20.88
CA LEU A 7 -29.82 6.37 20.52
C LEU A 7 -29.25 7.25 19.37
N PHE A 8 -27.92 7.29 19.19
CA PHE A 8 -27.33 8.06 18.09
C PHE A 8 -27.50 7.35 16.74
N ASP A 9 -27.49 6.01 16.73
CA ASP A 9 -27.83 5.25 15.53
C ASP A 9 -29.27 5.49 15.10
N ASP A 10 -30.20 5.49 16.06
CA ASP A 10 -31.61 5.82 15.80
C ASP A 10 -31.74 7.22 15.17
N ILE A 11 -31.00 8.21 15.69
CA ILE A 11 -31.01 9.58 15.16
C ILE A 11 -30.44 9.65 13.74
N ILE A 12 -29.37 8.91 13.44
CA ILE A 12 -28.78 8.86 12.10
C ILE A 12 -29.75 8.19 11.11
N GLU A 13 -30.38 7.10 11.50
CA GLU A 13 -31.38 6.41 10.66
C GLU A 13 -32.62 7.27 10.41
N ILE A 14 -33.12 7.96 11.45
CA ILE A 14 -34.22 8.91 11.33
C ILE A 14 -33.83 10.08 10.41
N SER A 15 -32.60 10.60 10.52
CA SER A 15 -32.10 11.66 9.63
C SER A 15 -32.03 11.19 8.18
N LYS A 16 -31.55 9.96 7.92
CA LYS A 16 -31.53 9.38 6.57
C LYS A 16 -32.95 9.23 6.01
N GLY A 17 -33.90 8.78 6.84
CA GLY A 17 -35.33 8.72 6.49
C GLY A 17 -35.94 10.09 6.18
N PHE A 18 -35.54 11.14 6.91
CA PHE A 18 -36.02 12.50 6.70
C PHE A 18 -35.40 13.17 5.45
N ASP A 19 -34.13 12.90 5.14
CA ASP A 19 -33.48 13.34 3.90
C ASP A 19 -34.10 12.65 2.66
N PHE A 20 -34.45 11.37 2.76
CA PHE A 20 -35.19 10.65 1.71
C PHE A 20 -36.60 11.23 1.50
N LEU A 21 -37.31 11.60 2.57
CA LEU A 21 -38.64 12.25 2.49
C LEU A 21 -38.58 13.67 1.93
N LYS A 22 -37.50 14.41 2.18
CA LYS A 22 -37.30 15.77 1.63
C LYS A 22 -36.92 15.77 0.16
N ASN A 23 -36.29 14.70 -0.34
CA ASN A 23 -35.84 14.64 -1.73
C ASN A 23 -36.13 13.26 -2.37
N PRO A 24 -37.41 12.85 -2.46
CA PRO A 24 -37.80 11.51 -2.92
C PRO A 24 -37.46 11.24 -4.40
N LEU A 25 -37.10 12.29 -5.15
CA LEU A 25 -36.73 12.26 -6.57
C LEU A 25 -35.30 12.78 -6.82
N GLY A 26 -34.44 12.93 -5.80
CA GLY A 26 -33.10 13.52 -5.95
C GLY A 26 -32.23 12.83 -7.02
N GLY A 27 -32.38 11.51 -7.18
CA GLY A 27 -31.69 10.76 -8.24
C GLY A 27 -32.19 11.02 -9.67
N VAL A 28 -33.41 11.58 -9.82
CA VAL A 28 -34.00 11.94 -11.12
C VAL A 28 -33.59 13.36 -11.53
N THR A 29 -33.42 14.27 -10.57
CA THR A 29 -32.91 15.62 -10.83
C THR A 29 -31.44 15.62 -11.23
N ASP A 30 -30.61 14.77 -10.61
CA ASP A 30 -29.19 14.62 -10.97
C ASP A 30 -29.01 13.98 -12.36
N ALA A 31 -29.95 13.16 -12.82
CA ALA A 31 -29.91 12.53 -14.14
C ALA A 31 -30.25 13.50 -15.29
N LEU A 32 -30.84 14.66 -15.00
CA LEU A 32 -31.22 15.69 -15.96
C LEU A 32 -30.27 16.89 -15.95
N ASP A 33 -29.27 16.91 -15.07
CA ASP A 33 -28.23 17.94 -15.02
C ASP A 33 -27.12 17.64 -16.04
N PRO A 34 -26.96 18.45 -17.10
CA PRO A 34 -25.89 18.27 -18.09
C PRO A 34 -24.48 18.43 -17.50
N SER A 35 -24.36 18.97 -16.27
CA SER A 35 -23.10 19.13 -15.55
C SER A 35 -22.77 17.97 -14.60
N ALA A 36 -23.67 16.98 -14.46
CA ALA A 36 -23.42 15.80 -13.64
C ALA A 36 -22.22 14.97 -14.20
N PRO A 37 -21.35 14.42 -13.33
CA PRO A 37 -20.19 13.64 -13.77
C PRO A 37 -20.60 12.45 -14.63
N GLN A 38 -20.14 12.43 -15.87
CA GLN A 38 -20.39 11.32 -16.79
C GLN A 38 -19.23 10.32 -16.73
N TRP A 39 -19.56 9.04 -16.85
CA TRP A 39 -18.56 7.98 -16.88
C TRP A 39 -17.67 8.09 -18.13
N ASN A 40 -16.39 8.38 -17.92
CA ASN A 40 -15.38 8.37 -18.95
C ASN A 40 -14.17 7.51 -18.53
N PRO A 41 -13.96 6.33 -19.14
CA PRO A 41 -12.82 5.46 -18.84
C PRO A 41 -11.45 6.12 -19.02
N ALA A 42 -11.33 7.16 -19.83
CA ALA A 42 -10.06 7.86 -20.03
C ALA A 42 -9.60 8.58 -18.76
N ASP A 43 -10.51 8.94 -17.87
CA ASP A 43 -10.20 9.68 -16.64
C ASP A 43 -9.37 8.84 -15.65
N TYR A 44 -9.35 7.52 -15.81
CA TYR A 44 -8.60 6.56 -14.99
C TYR A 44 -7.34 6.03 -15.70
N LYS A 45 -7.00 6.57 -16.88
CA LYS A 45 -5.90 6.09 -17.70
C LYS A 45 -4.81 7.13 -17.81
N GLU A 46 -3.58 6.73 -17.52
CA GLU A 46 -2.39 7.58 -17.63
C GLU A 46 -1.35 6.90 -18.54
N ARG A 47 -0.73 7.68 -19.44
CA ARG A 47 0.41 7.18 -20.22
C ARG A 47 1.64 7.26 -19.31
N PRO A 48 2.33 6.15 -19.05
CA PRO A 48 3.53 6.19 -18.24
C PRO A 48 4.65 6.96 -18.94
N ARG A 49 5.68 7.32 -18.17
CA ARG A 49 6.91 7.97 -18.64
C ARG A 49 8.11 7.14 -18.22
N GLY A 50 9.09 6.99 -19.10
CA GLY A 50 10.34 6.32 -18.75
C GLY A 50 11.29 7.23 -17.97
N ASN A 51 12.01 6.65 -17.02
CA ASN A 51 13.15 7.24 -16.34
C ASN A 51 14.37 6.33 -16.55
N THR A 52 15.39 6.85 -17.21
CA THR A 52 16.58 6.08 -17.57
C THR A 52 17.49 5.81 -16.38
N ILE A 53 17.41 6.63 -15.32
CA ILE A 53 18.31 6.53 -14.15
C ILE A 53 18.22 5.16 -13.46
N PRO A 54 17.03 4.63 -13.10
CA PRO A 54 16.93 3.30 -12.48
C PRO A 54 16.76 2.16 -13.50
N CYS A 55 16.72 2.44 -14.81
CA CYS A 55 16.50 1.42 -15.83
C CYS A 55 17.71 0.49 -15.95
N LEU A 56 17.49 -0.82 -15.83
CA LEU A 56 18.57 -1.81 -15.91
C LEU A 56 19.26 -1.81 -17.28
N THR A 57 18.49 -1.67 -18.35
CA THR A 57 19.00 -1.67 -19.73
C THR A 57 19.80 -0.40 -20.02
N CYS A 58 19.28 0.78 -19.68
CA CYS A 58 20.01 2.05 -19.83
C CYS A 58 21.25 2.13 -18.92
N LYS A 59 21.24 1.44 -17.77
CA LYS A 59 22.42 1.37 -16.89
C LYS A 59 23.51 0.44 -17.40
N ASN A 60 23.12 -0.63 -18.09
CA ASN A 60 24.03 -1.65 -18.60
C ASN A 60 23.33 -2.49 -19.66
N GLU A 61 23.84 -2.42 -20.90
CA GLU A 61 23.37 -3.24 -22.03
C GLU A 61 23.38 -4.75 -21.72
N LYS A 62 24.37 -5.21 -20.94
CA LYS A 62 24.49 -6.63 -20.55
C LYS A 62 23.42 -7.09 -19.56
N SER A 63 22.58 -6.20 -19.05
CA SER A 63 21.48 -6.58 -18.16
C SER A 63 20.44 -7.46 -18.87
N GLY A 64 20.23 -7.27 -20.17
CA GLY A 64 19.25 -8.02 -20.97
C GLY A 64 17.80 -7.91 -20.46
N CYS A 65 17.44 -6.82 -19.76
CA CYS A 65 16.11 -6.66 -19.18
C CYS A 65 15.10 -6.23 -20.27
N THR A 66 14.03 -7.01 -20.43
CA THR A 66 12.93 -6.74 -21.38
C THR A 66 11.56 -6.69 -20.73
N ALA A 67 11.48 -6.74 -19.40
CA ALA A 67 10.23 -6.94 -18.64
C ALA A 67 9.07 -6.01 -19.05
N CYS A 68 9.33 -4.71 -19.24
CA CYS A 68 8.28 -3.76 -19.65
C CYS A 68 7.82 -3.97 -21.10
N MET A 69 8.74 -4.34 -22.00
CA MET A 69 8.47 -4.62 -23.41
C MET A 69 7.66 -5.92 -23.54
N ASP A 70 8.03 -6.95 -22.80
CA ASP A 70 7.42 -8.28 -22.84
C ASP A 70 5.93 -8.26 -22.44
N VAL A 71 5.56 -7.39 -21.49
CA VAL A 71 4.16 -7.27 -21.02
C VAL A 71 3.34 -6.25 -21.83
N CYS A 72 3.93 -5.55 -22.79
CA CYS A 72 3.23 -4.49 -23.51
C CYS A 72 2.30 -5.09 -24.60
N PRO A 73 0.97 -4.97 -24.48
CA PRO A 73 0.04 -5.64 -25.40
C PRO A 73 0.02 -5.04 -26.83
N VAL A 74 0.75 -3.96 -27.04
CA VAL A 74 0.78 -3.19 -28.29
C VAL A 74 2.20 -2.80 -28.70
N ASN A 75 3.22 -3.36 -28.04
CA ASN A 75 4.64 -3.09 -28.33
C ASN A 75 4.94 -1.60 -28.43
N ALA A 76 4.44 -0.81 -27.46
CA ALA A 76 4.55 0.64 -27.45
C ALA A 76 5.76 1.15 -26.66
N ILE A 77 6.74 0.30 -26.34
CA ILE A 77 7.89 0.65 -25.50
C ILE A 77 9.15 0.32 -26.26
N GLU A 78 9.99 1.33 -26.44
CA GLU A 78 11.31 1.23 -27.06
C GLU A 78 12.34 1.68 -26.03
N VAL A 79 13.36 0.86 -25.81
CA VAL A 79 14.43 1.12 -24.84
C VAL A 79 15.76 1.13 -25.58
N GLU A 80 16.41 2.28 -25.58
CA GLU A 80 17.76 2.49 -26.09
C GLU A 80 18.73 2.77 -24.93
N GLU A 81 20.02 2.92 -25.22
CA GLU A 81 21.08 3.16 -24.21
C GLU A 81 20.74 4.35 -23.29
N ASP A 82 20.24 5.46 -23.86
CA ASP A 82 20.01 6.71 -23.14
C ASP A 82 18.55 7.19 -23.13
N ALA A 83 17.62 6.39 -23.64
CA ALA A 83 16.22 6.80 -23.78
C ALA A 83 15.24 5.63 -23.58
N ILE A 84 14.09 5.95 -23.00
CA ILE A 84 12.92 5.07 -22.95
C ILE A 84 11.78 5.83 -23.63
N GLU A 85 11.44 5.43 -24.85
CA GLU A 85 10.32 6.00 -25.59
C GLU A 85 9.07 5.14 -25.40
N ILE A 86 7.96 5.80 -25.08
CA ILE A 86 6.65 5.16 -25.00
C ILE A 86 5.84 5.76 -26.13
N LEU A 87 5.42 4.97 -27.12
CA LEU A 87 4.76 5.42 -28.36
C LEU A 87 3.29 5.80 -28.15
N ASP A 88 2.71 6.51 -29.14
CA ASP A 88 1.31 6.93 -29.14
C ASP A 88 0.31 5.76 -29.23
N SER A 89 0.79 4.58 -29.68
CA SER A 89 0.04 3.33 -29.64
C SER A 89 -0.26 2.85 -28.22
N CYS A 90 0.37 3.43 -27.19
CA CYS A 90 0.19 3.06 -25.79
C CYS A 90 -1.27 3.07 -25.34
N ARG A 91 -1.73 1.93 -24.80
CA ARG A 91 -3.09 1.77 -24.29
C ARG A 91 -3.35 2.41 -22.92
N LYS A 92 -2.31 2.95 -22.28
CA LYS A 92 -2.39 3.52 -20.92
C LYS A 92 -2.92 2.49 -19.90
N CYS A 93 -2.45 1.25 -20.02
CA CYS A 93 -2.95 0.12 -19.23
C CYS A 93 -2.20 -0.12 -17.92
N GLY A 94 -0.98 0.42 -17.77
CA GLY A 94 -0.18 0.29 -16.55
C GLY A 94 0.73 -0.94 -16.48
N LEU A 95 0.43 -2.05 -17.18
CA LEU A 95 1.16 -3.33 -17.07
C LEU A 95 2.70 -3.20 -17.07
N CYS A 96 3.26 -2.36 -17.92
CA CYS A 96 4.70 -2.11 -17.97
C CYS A 96 5.29 -1.42 -16.71
N ALA A 97 4.51 -0.58 -16.02
CA ALA A 97 4.86 -0.01 -14.74
C ALA A 97 4.90 -1.09 -13.65
N ALA A 98 3.88 -1.93 -13.60
CA ALA A 98 3.80 -3.05 -12.67
C ALA A 98 4.91 -4.09 -12.88
N ALA A 99 5.28 -4.36 -14.14
CA ALA A 99 6.34 -5.32 -14.48
C ALA A 99 7.76 -4.77 -14.26
N CYS A 100 7.94 -3.45 -14.09
CA CYS A 100 9.25 -2.84 -14.02
C CYS A 100 9.85 -3.01 -12.61
N PRO A 101 10.89 -3.87 -12.42
CA PRO A 101 11.40 -4.18 -11.09
C PRO A 101 12.05 -2.98 -10.39
N THR A 102 12.52 -2.00 -11.17
CA THR A 102 13.21 -0.81 -10.66
C THR A 102 12.34 0.43 -10.67
N GLU A 103 11.05 0.31 -11.01
CA GLU A 103 10.11 1.43 -11.18
C GLU A 103 10.63 2.53 -12.13
N ALA A 104 11.39 2.13 -13.15
CA ALA A 104 11.84 3.01 -14.23
C ALA A 104 10.68 3.51 -15.10
N ILE A 105 9.57 2.77 -15.16
CA ILE A 105 8.34 3.18 -15.84
C ILE A 105 7.41 3.85 -14.83
N ILE A 106 7.29 5.17 -14.92
CA ILE A 106 6.63 6.02 -13.93
C ILE A 106 5.24 6.43 -14.40
N SER A 107 4.23 6.13 -13.58
CA SER A 107 2.88 6.69 -13.70
C SER A 107 2.43 7.13 -12.32
N PRO A 108 2.45 8.43 -12.00
CA PRO A 108 2.14 8.92 -10.66
C PRO A 108 0.80 8.43 -10.10
N ARG A 109 -0.25 8.34 -10.92
CA ARG A 109 -1.55 7.83 -10.44
C ARG A 109 -1.50 6.33 -10.11
N LEU A 110 -0.67 5.58 -10.83
CA LEU A 110 -0.54 4.13 -10.71
C LEU A 110 0.65 3.71 -9.85
N ALA A 111 1.34 4.66 -9.19
CA ALA A 111 2.44 4.34 -8.31
C ALA A 111 1.95 3.44 -7.17
N PRO A 112 2.68 2.36 -6.81
CA PRO A 112 2.26 1.38 -5.80
C PRO A 112 1.74 2.00 -4.51
N LYS A 113 2.42 3.05 -4.02
CA LYS A 113 2.07 3.79 -2.79
C LYS A 113 0.77 4.59 -2.91
N ASN A 114 0.48 5.16 -4.07
CA ASN A 114 -0.75 5.94 -4.27
C ASN A 114 -1.95 5.01 -4.42
N LEU A 115 -1.79 3.92 -5.17
CA LEU A 115 -2.81 2.86 -5.27
C LEU A 115 -3.10 2.26 -3.89
N TYR A 116 -2.07 1.98 -3.11
CA TYR A 116 -2.18 1.55 -1.74
C TYR A 116 -3.04 2.52 -0.89
N ASP A 117 -2.72 3.82 -0.91
CA ASP A 117 -3.45 4.85 -0.16
C ASP A 117 -4.93 4.93 -0.57
N ASP A 118 -5.23 4.84 -1.87
CA ASP A 118 -6.59 4.87 -2.40
C ASP A 118 -7.40 3.65 -1.93
N ILE A 119 -6.82 2.45 -2.03
CA ILE A 119 -7.44 1.19 -1.58
C ILE A 119 -7.72 1.23 -0.09
N VAL A 120 -6.76 1.65 0.73
CA VAL A 120 -6.92 1.74 2.18
C VAL A 120 -7.96 2.77 2.58
N SER A 121 -8.02 3.89 1.86
CA SER A 121 -9.03 4.92 2.10
C SER A 121 -10.44 4.35 1.98
N ALA A 122 -10.69 3.58 0.91
CA ALA A 122 -11.94 2.86 0.71
C ALA A 122 -12.16 1.76 1.78
N ALA A 123 -11.14 0.94 2.04
CA ALA A 123 -11.23 -0.20 2.97
C ALA A 123 -11.48 0.21 4.42
N THR A 124 -10.97 1.38 4.82
CA THR A 124 -11.14 1.89 6.19
C THR A 124 -12.52 2.53 6.39
N SER A 125 -13.09 3.14 5.36
CA SER A 125 -14.39 3.84 5.43
C SER A 125 -15.59 2.90 5.26
N HIS A 126 -15.42 1.77 4.59
CA HIS A 126 -16.49 0.85 4.21
C HIS A 126 -16.31 -0.55 4.78
N GLU A 127 -17.41 -1.29 4.86
CA GLU A 127 -17.39 -2.70 5.26
C GLU A 127 -16.55 -3.53 4.31
N THR A 128 -16.73 -3.32 3.00
CA THR A 128 -15.94 -3.95 1.93
C THR A 128 -15.48 -2.88 0.96
N ALA A 129 -14.21 -2.95 0.53
CA ALA A 129 -13.70 -2.13 -0.57
C ALA A 129 -13.40 -3.00 -1.78
N TYR A 130 -13.77 -2.52 -2.96
CA TYR A 130 -13.60 -3.23 -4.21
C TYR A 130 -12.56 -2.57 -5.08
N VAL A 131 -11.63 -3.35 -5.60
CA VAL A 131 -10.67 -2.89 -6.59
C VAL A 131 -11.06 -3.46 -7.95
N THR A 132 -11.18 -2.63 -8.96
CA THR A 132 -11.67 -3.05 -10.28
C THR A 132 -11.06 -2.23 -11.40
N CYS A 133 -11.26 -2.66 -12.65
CA CYS A 133 -10.80 -1.92 -13.81
C CYS A 133 -11.94 -1.19 -14.53
N THR A 134 -11.58 -0.17 -15.30
CA THR A 134 -12.53 0.57 -16.15
C THR A 134 -13.39 -0.33 -17.06
N ARG A 135 -12.82 -1.46 -17.53
CA ARG A 135 -13.51 -2.39 -18.42
C ARG A 135 -14.55 -3.24 -17.71
N ALA A 136 -14.32 -3.58 -16.44
CA ALA A 136 -15.24 -4.35 -15.60
C ALA A 136 -16.40 -3.48 -15.07
N LEU A 137 -16.10 -2.26 -14.61
CA LEU A 137 -17.09 -1.42 -13.94
C LEU A 137 -18.11 -0.78 -14.89
N LYS A 138 -17.66 -0.10 -15.95
CA LYS A 138 -18.51 0.58 -16.97
C LYS A 138 -19.58 1.56 -16.44
N ARG A 139 -19.42 2.06 -15.21
CA ARG A 139 -20.27 3.07 -14.58
C ARG A 139 -19.44 3.91 -13.63
N MET A 140 -20.00 5.01 -13.15
CA MET A 140 -19.38 5.79 -12.08
C MET A 140 -19.11 4.90 -10.85
N PRO A 141 -17.89 4.96 -10.29
CA PRO A 141 -17.56 4.22 -9.08
C PRO A 141 -18.31 4.76 -7.88
N ARG A 142 -18.64 3.86 -6.96
CA ARG A 142 -19.10 4.19 -5.62
C ARG A 142 -17.90 4.55 -4.74
N GLU A 143 -18.17 5.13 -3.58
CA GLU A 143 -17.13 5.58 -2.64
C GLU A 143 -16.18 4.46 -2.18
N ASN A 144 -16.62 3.20 -2.22
CA ASN A 144 -15.83 2.03 -1.84
C ASN A 144 -15.18 1.29 -3.02
N GLU A 145 -15.25 1.83 -4.24
CA GLU A 145 -14.75 1.20 -5.45
C GLU A 145 -13.54 1.98 -6.00
N VAL A 146 -12.36 1.36 -5.93
CA VAL A 146 -11.12 1.90 -6.51
C VAL A 146 -10.97 1.39 -7.94
N VAL A 147 -10.96 2.32 -8.89
CA VAL A 147 -10.94 2.01 -10.32
C VAL A 147 -9.59 2.34 -10.91
N VAL A 148 -8.98 1.33 -11.52
CA VAL A 148 -7.73 1.43 -12.26
C VAL A 148 -7.94 1.21 -13.76
N ALA A 149 -6.94 1.56 -14.57
CA ALA A 149 -6.96 1.27 -16.00
C ALA A 149 -7.03 -0.25 -16.27
N CYS A 150 -6.21 -1.01 -15.53
CA CYS A 150 -6.12 -2.47 -15.55
C CYS A 150 -5.85 -2.95 -14.13
N VAL A 151 -6.50 -4.02 -13.69
CA VAL A 151 -6.26 -4.61 -12.35
C VAL A 151 -4.90 -5.31 -12.26
N GLY A 152 -4.38 -5.83 -13.38
CA GLY A 152 -3.02 -6.40 -13.47
C GLY A 152 -1.88 -5.37 -13.35
N ASP A 153 -2.19 -4.10 -13.18
CA ASP A 153 -1.21 -3.05 -12.88
C ASP A 153 -0.84 -2.99 -11.39
N ILE A 154 -1.58 -3.67 -10.53
CA ILE A 154 -1.35 -3.66 -9.08
C ILE A 154 -0.32 -4.74 -8.76
N THR A 155 0.82 -4.33 -8.20
CA THR A 155 1.95 -5.22 -7.94
C THR A 155 1.72 -6.12 -6.73
N ALA A 156 2.51 -7.19 -6.61
CA ALA A 156 2.46 -8.11 -5.47
C ALA A 156 2.75 -7.38 -4.14
N GLU A 157 3.65 -6.40 -4.14
CA GLU A 157 3.98 -5.57 -2.97
C GLU A 157 2.77 -4.75 -2.50
N THR A 158 2.04 -4.14 -3.42
CA THR A 158 0.81 -3.41 -3.07
C THR A 158 -0.24 -4.36 -2.51
N TRP A 159 -0.48 -5.50 -3.16
CA TRP A 159 -1.44 -6.49 -2.67
C TRP A 159 -1.06 -7.05 -1.31
N PHE A 160 0.22 -7.39 -1.11
CA PHE A 160 0.73 -7.88 0.17
C PHE A 160 0.49 -6.89 1.30
N SER A 161 0.83 -5.62 1.08
CA SER A 161 0.60 -4.57 2.07
C SER A 161 -0.89 -4.30 2.33
N VAL A 162 -1.76 -4.51 1.34
CA VAL A 162 -3.21 -4.40 1.51
C VAL A 162 -3.74 -5.60 2.30
N LEU A 163 -3.39 -6.83 1.90
CA LEU A 163 -3.86 -8.07 2.51
C LEU A 163 -3.43 -8.20 3.97
N ALA A 164 -2.22 -7.78 4.31
CA ALA A 164 -1.70 -7.84 5.67
C ALA A 164 -2.54 -7.04 6.69
N ASP A 165 -3.15 -5.92 6.26
CA ASP A 165 -3.83 -4.98 7.16
C ASP A 165 -5.34 -4.88 6.92
N TYR A 166 -5.82 -5.21 5.70
CA TYR A 166 -7.17 -4.94 5.24
C TYR A 166 -7.78 -6.17 4.56
N PRO A 167 -8.17 -7.20 5.34
CA PRO A 167 -8.79 -8.42 4.80
C PRO A 167 -10.17 -8.18 4.19
N ASN A 168 -10.73 -6.97 4.35
CA ASN A 168 -12.02 -6.56 3.79
C ASN A 168 -11.93 -5.92 2.39
N VAL A 169 -10.77 -6.06 1.73
CA VAL A 169 -10.61 -5.69 0.32
C VAL A 169 -10.94 -6.89 -0.56
N SER A 170 -11.55 -6.65 -1.71
CA SER A 170 -11.83 -7.68 -2.70
C SER A 170 -11.64 -7.12 -4.11
N VAL A 171 -11.22 -7.98 -5.04
CA VAL A 171 -11.17 -7.63 -6.45
C VAL A 171 -12.55 -7.86 -7.06
N TYR A 172 -13.08 -6.89 -7.80
CA TYR A 172 -14.27 -7.10 -8.62
C TYR A 172 -13.88 -7.27 -10.08
N LEU A 173 -14.08 -8.48 -10.60
CA LEU A 173 -13.74 -8.83 -11.98
C LEU A 173 -14.73 -9.89 -12.53
N PRO A 174 -15.75 -9.48 -13.29
CA PRO A 174 -16.68 -10.42 -13.91
C PRO A 174 -16.01 -11.37 -14.89
N LEU A 175 -16.50 -12.60 -14.94
CA LEU A 175 -16.02 -13.63 -15.86
C LEU A 175 -16.08 -13.17 -17.32
N GLY A 176 -15.02 -13.46 -18.08
CA GLY A 176 -14.92 -13.16 -19.51
C GLY A 176 -14.66 -11.68 -19.87
N VAL A 177 -14.43 -10.81 -18.87
CA VAL A 177 -14.00 -9.43 -19.12
C VAL A 177 -12.58 -9.41 -19.69
N CYS A 178 -11.67 -10.20 -19.12
CA CYS A 178 -10.28 -10.28 -19.54
C CYS A 178 -10.09 -10.99 -20.89
N ASP A 179 -10.81 -12.08 -21.17
CA ASP A 179 -10.82 -12.77 -22.47
C ASP A 179 -11.05 -11.84 -23.67
N LYS A 180 -11.88 -10.80 -23.47
CA LYS A 180 -12.26 -9.83 -24.51
C LYS A 180 -11.53 -8.50 -24.37
N CYS A 181 -10.56 -8.42 -23.45
CA CYS A 181 -9.77 -7.24 -23.20
C CYS A 181 -8.61 -7.14 -24.19
N ARG A 182 -8.26 -5.90 -24.57
CA ARG A 182 -7.11 -5.64 -25.46
C ARG A 182 -5.79 -5.48 -24.70
N ASN A 183 -5.81 -5.62 -23.38
CA ASN A 183 -4.63 -5.62 -22.52
C ASN A 183 -4.26 -7.08 -22.25
N THR A 184 -3.76 -7.77 -23.28
CA THR A 184 -3.33 -9.17 -23.19
C THR A 184 -2.27 -9.33 -22.09
N GLY A 185 -2.33 -10.43 -21.33
CA GLY A 185 -1.45 -10.70 -20.19
C GLY A 185 -1.85 -10.00 -18.88
N GLY A 186 -2.81 -9.07 -18.90
CA GLY A 186 -3.22 -8.37 -17.68
C GLY A 186 -3.93 -9.26 -16.64
N GLU A 187 -4.58 -10.33 -17.08
CA GLU A 187 -5.17 -11.34 -16.18
C GLU A 187 -4.10 -12.22 -15.54
N ASP A 188 -3.13 -12.68 -16.33
CA ASP A 188 -2.01 -13.48 -15.85
C ASP A 188 -1.18 -12.69 -14.82
N MET A 189 -0.85 -11.43 -15.12
CA MET A 189 -0.14 -10.54 -14.20
C MET A 189 -0.91 -10.32 -12.89
N LEU A 190 -2.24 -10.16 -12.96
CA LEU A 190 -3.07 -10.05 -11.76
C LEU A 190 -3.01 -11.34 -10.94
N GLY A 191 -3.16 -12.50 -11.59
CA GLY A 191 -3.11 -13.81 -10.95
C GLY A 191 -1.79 -14.07 -10.25
N GLU A 192 -0.66 -13.80 -10.92
CA GLU A 192 0.67 -13.93 -10.32
C GLU A 192 0.89 -12.98 -9.15
N ALA A 193 0.44 -11.72 -9.27
CA ALA A 193 0.60 -10.72 -8.21
C ALA A 193 -0.23 -11.08 -6.97
N ILE A 194 -1.48 -11.52 -7.15
CA ILE A 194 -2.34 -12.00 -6.06
C ILE A 194 -1.73 -13.24 -5.42
N ALA A 195 -1.34 -14.25 -6.21
CA ALA A 195 -0.80 -15.50 -5.68
C ALA A 195 0.45 -15.25 -4.79
N LYS A 196 1.39 -14.41 -5.25
CA LYS A 196 2.56 -14.02 -4.45
C LYS A 196 2.15 -13.27 -3.18
N ALA A 197 1.19 -12.36 -3.27
CA ALA A 197 0.74 -11.58 -2.13
C ALA A 197 -0.01 -12.42 -1.08
N GLU A 198 -0.82 -13.40 -1.52
CA GLU A 198 -1.49 -14.37 -0.65
C GLU A 198 -0.49 -15.25 0.08
N GLU A 199 0.55 -15.72 -0.62
CA GLU A 199 1.66 -16.48 -0.04
C GLU A 199 2.37 -15.64 1.04
N TRP A 200 2.75 -14.40 0.72
CA TRP A 200 3.45 -13.53 1.66
C TRP A 200 2.59 -13.13 2.88
N ALA A 201 1.31 -12.81 2.66
CA ALA A 201 0.39 -12.36 3.71
C ALA A 201 -0.26 -13.51 4.51
N GLY A 202 -0.22 -14.75 4.00
CA GLY A 202 -0.93 -15.89 4.57
C GLY A 202 -2.46 -15.73 4.56
N THR A 203 -3.00 -14.79 3.75
CA THR A 203 -4.42 -14.43 3.70
C THR A 203 -4.89 -14.39 2.25
N GLY A 204 -6.02 -15.05 1.97
CA GLY A 204 -6.60 -15.10 0.62
C GLY A 204 -7.28 -13.78 0.21
N MET A 205 -7.17 -13.46 -1.08
CA MET A 205 -7.81 -12.30 -1.68
C MET A 205 -9.27 -12.61 -2.05
N GLY A 206 -10.19 -11.74 -1.65
CA GLY A 206 -11.58 -11.84 -2.08
C GLY A 206 -11.70 -11.54 -3.59
N LEU A 207 -12.54 -12.32 -4.29
CA LEU A 207 -12.87 -12.12 -5.70
C LEU A 207 -14.39 -12.11 -5.90
N GLU A 208 -14.92 -10.98 -6.33
CA GLU A 208 -16.33 -10.80 -6.68
C GLU A 208 -16.51 -10.78 -8.19
N VAL A 209 -17.44 -11.60 -8.69
CA VAL A 209 -17.74 -11.70 -10.13
C VAL A 209 -19.12 -11.18 -10.49
N ASP A 210 -20.05 -11.12 -9.53
CA ASP A 210 -21.42 -10.64 -9.75
C ASP A 210 -21.54 -9.15 -9.37
N PRO A 211 -21.92 -8.25 -10.29
CA PRO A 211 -22.17 -6.85 -9.97
C PRO A 211 -23.22 -6.64 -8.87
N LYS A 212 -24.14 -7.59 -8.66
CA LYS A 212 -25.17 -7.51 -7.60
C LYS A 212 -24.59 -7.70 -6.20
N SER A 213 -23.44 -8.37 -6.08
CA SER A 213 -22.74 -8.55 -4.81
C SER A 213 -22.08 -7.27 -4.32
N LEU A 214 -21.85 -6.29 -5.21
CA LEU A 214 -21.22 -5.02 -4.87
C LEU A 214 -22.14 -4.19 -3.98
N LYS A 215 -21.87 -4.23 -2.67
CA LYS A 215 -22.53 -3.42 -1.65
C LYS A 215 -21.64 -2.27 -1.21
N CYS A 216 -22.24 -1.09 -1.01
CA CYS A 216 -21.54 0.09 -0.51
C CYS A 216 -22.12 0.46 0.85
N HIS A 217 -21.71 -0.29 1.88
CA HIS A 217 -22.07 -0.02 3.26
C HIS A 217 -20.89 0.66 3.96
N LYS A 218 -21.12 1.86 4.46
CA LYS A 218 -20.15 2.58 5.29
C LYS A 218 -20.08 1.91 6.66
N ARG A 219 -18.89 1.87 7.27
CA ARG A 219 -18.77 1.37 8.65
C ARG A 219 -19.50 2.32 9.60
N ARG A 220 -20.21 1.77 10.57
CA ARG A 220 -21.02 2.52 11.54
C ARG A 220 -20.24 3.62 12.26
N GLU A 221 -19.01 3.29 12.68
CA GLU A 221 -18.04 4.22 13.27
C GLU A 221 -17.78 5.45 12.36
N TYR A 222 -17.69 5.23 11.06
CA TYR A 222 -17.45 6.28 10.09
C TYR A 222 -18.69 7.12 9.80
N GLU A 223 -19.87 6.49 9.69
CA GLU A 223 -21.14 7.22 9.52
C GLU A 223 -21.40 8.17 10.69
N ARG A 224 -21.19 7.70 11.93
CA ARG A 224 -21.31 8.52 13.14
C ARG A 224 -20.37 9.73 13.09
N LYS A 225 -19.13 9.54 12.63
CA LYS A 225 -18.14 10.62 12.51
C LYS A 225 -18.54 11.65 11.46
N GLU A 226 -18.93 11.21 10.26
CA GLU A 226 -19.33 12.12 9.17
C GLU A 226 -20.54 12.96 9.59
N TYR A 227 -21.51 12.34 10.27
CA TYR A 227 -22.65 13.04 10.87
C TYR A 227 -22.21 14.08 11.91
N MET A 228 -21.28 13.74 12.81
CA MET A 228 -20.75 14.68 13.81
C MET A 228 -19.97 15.83 13.17
N GLU A 229 -19.16 15.58 12.14
CA GLU A 229 -18.45 16.62 11.39
C GLU A 229 -19.40 17.54 10.61
N LYS A 230 -20.49 16.99 10.07
CA LYS A 230 -21.55 17.76 9.40
C LYS A 230 -22.26 18.65 10.42
N ILE A 231 -22.60 18.14 11.61
CA ILE A 231 -23.16 18.93 12.71
C ILE A 231 -22.18 20.05 13.10
N ALA A 232 -20.92 19.73 13.38
CA ALA A 232 -19.92 20.71 13.78
C ALA A 232 -19.77 21.86 12.76
N ARG A 233 -19.76 21.53 11.46
CA ARG A 233 -19.73 22.52 10.38
C ARG A 233 -21.00 23.37 10.29
N THR A 234 -22.16 22.78 10.58
CA THR A 234 -23.46 23.46 10.43
C THR A 234 -23.82 24.30 11.66
N THR A 235 -23.45 23.85 12.86
CA THR A 235 -23.81 24.50 14.13
C THR A 235 -22.67 25.28 14.77
N GLY A 236 -21.43 25.15 14.25
CA GLY A 236 -20.25 25.82 14.80
C GLY A 236 -19.80 25.27 16.17
N LEU A 237 -20.44 24.23 16.70
CA LEU A 237 -20.02 23.58 17.94
C LEU A 237 -18.76 22.74 17.70
N THR A 238 -17.70 23.05 18.44
CA THR A 238 -16.51 22.20 18.51
C THR A 238 -16.86 20.89 19.23
N VAL A 239 -16.64 19.76 18.54
CA VAL A 239 -16.91 18.38 19.03
C VAL A 239 -15.94 17.95 20.13
N THR A 240 -15.42 18.89 20.93
CA THR A 240 -14.54 18.60 22.07
C THR A 240 -15.30 18.28 23.36
N LYS A 241 -16.65 18.41 23.37
CA LYS A 241 -17.47 18.23 24.58
C LYS A 241 -18.37 16.97 24.61
N LEU A 242 -18.27 16.06 23.64
CA LEU A 242 -19.08 14.83 23.61
C LEU A 242 -18.19 13.58 23.80
N ASN A 243 -18.24 13.05 25.03
CA ASN A 243 -17.92 11.69 25.51
C ASN A 243 -16.57 11.04 25.08
N PRO A 244 -15.71 10.54 26.00
CA PRO A 244 -14.46 9.82 25.69
C PRO A 244 -14.54 8.62 24.72
N ALA A 245 -15.74 8.12 24.40
CA ALA A 245 -15.94 7.13 23.34
C ALA A 245 -15.61 7.67 21.92
N THR A 246 -15.54 8.99 21.72
CA THR A 246 -15.15 9.63 20.45
C THR A 246 -13.62 9.74 20.27
N ALA A 247 -12.83 9.56 21.34
CA ALA A 247 -11.38 9.66 21.29
C ALA A 247 -10.70 8.48 20.56
N ALA A 248 -11.41 7.37 20.37
CA ALA A 248 -10.94 6.20 19.61
C ALA A 248 -11.10 6.35 18.09
N LEU A 249 -11.82 7.37 17.62
CA LEU A 249 -12.10 7.60 16.19
C LEU A 249 -10.98 8.39 15.51
N ALA A 250 -9.79 7.80 15.46
CA ALA A 250 -8.76 8.26 14.54
C ALA A 250 -9.27 8.10 13.10
N SER A 251 -9.54 9.22 12.42
CA SER A 251 -10.05 9.25 11.03
C SER A 251 -9.22 8.39 10.07
N VAL A 252 -9.82 7.94 8.96
CA VAL A 252 -9.09 7.35 7.80
C VAL A 252 -7.86 8.19 7.45
N THR A 253 -8.02 9.52 7.44
CA THR A 253 -6.94 10.49 7.22
C THR A 253 -5.84 10.40 8.29
N GLN A 254 -6.17 10.10 9.55
CA GLN A 254 -5.21 9.92 10.63
C GLN A 254 -4.48 8.57 10.53
N LYS A 255 -5.16 7.48 10.13
CA LYS A 255 -4.51 6.19 9.84
C LYS A 255 -3.59 6.27 8.62
N LEU A 256 -4.07 6.86 7.52
CA LEU A 256 -3.25 7.14 6.33
C LEU A 256 -2.08 8.08 6.68
N LYS A 257 -2.31 9.12 7.47
CA LYS A 257 -1.24 10.03 7.93
C LYS A 257 -0.24 9.33 8.84
N ALA A 258 -0.69 8.45 9.74
CA ALA A 258 0.17 7.66 10.60
C ALA A 258 1.05 6.71 9.77
N ARG A 259 0.47 6.02 8.78
CA ARG A 259 1.22 5.13 7.89
C ARG A 259 2.20 5.90 6.99
N ARG A 260 1.79 7.03 6.40
CA ARG A 260 2.70 7.92 5.66
C ARG A 260 3.84 8.41 6.55
N HIS A 261 3.55 8.73 7.81
CA HIS A 261 4.57 9.13 8.78
C HIS A 261 5.53 7.98 9.10
N GLN A 262 5.02 6.75 9.26
CA GLN A 262 5.84 5.56 9.47
C GLN A 262 6.77 5.28 8.29
N ILE A 263 6.28 5.32 7.05
CA ILE A 263 7.12 5.18 5.86
C ILE A 263 8.20 6.27 5.85
N THR A 264 7.83 7.52 6.15
CA THR A 264 8.80 8.63 6.23
C THR A 264 9.82 8.44 7.35
N GLN A 265 9.41 7.90 8.50
CA GLN A 265 10.30 7.61 9.63
C GLN A 265 11.28 6.49 9.26
N LEU A 266 10.77 5.40 8.70
CA LEU A 266 11.59 4.30 8.20
C LEU A 266 12.63 4.78 7.18
N GLU A 267 12.22 5.60 6.21
CA GLU A 267 13.14 6.21 5.26
C GLU A 267 14.21 7.06 5.96
N ARG A 268 13.87 7.80 7.01
CA ARG A 268 14.85 8.58 7.79
C ARG A 268 15.81 7.65 8.52
N THR A 269 15.31 6.63 9.21
CA THR A 269 16.12 5.63 9.91
C THR A 269 17.10 4.98 8.93
N LEU A 270 16.63 4.54 7.76
CA LEU A 270 17.45 3.96 6.71
C LEU A 270 18.46 4.94 6.12
N ASN A 271 18.07 6.21 5.91
CA ASN A 271 19.01 7.24 5.44
C ASN A 271 20.11 7.52 6.47
N THR A 272 19.80 7.48 7.77
CA THR A 272 20.77 7.67 8.85
C THR A 272 21.71 6.49 8.98
N MET A 273 21.19 5.27 8.92
CA MET A 273 21.99 4.04 9.09
C MET A 273 22.84 3.74 7.86
N CYS A 274 22.23 3.79 6.67
CA CYS A 274 22.81 3.24 5.45
C CYS A 274 22.54 4.13 4.22
N GLY A 275 22.22 5.42 4.38
CA GLY A 275 21.72 6.26 3.29
C GLY A 275 22.74 6.63 2.22
N THR A 276 24.04 6.59 2.54
CA THR A 276 25.11 6.95 1.59
C THR A 276 26.11 5.82 1.44
N THR A 277 26.49 5.54 0.19
CA THR A 277 27.55 4.57 -0.13
C THR A 277 28.92 5.15 0.16
N THR A 278 29.96 4.33 0.19
CA THR A 278 31.38 4.79 0.20
C THR A 278 31.67 5.79 -0.94
N ALA A 279 31.01 5.63 -2.08
CA ALA A 279 31.08 6.54 -3.23
C ALA A 279 30.21 7.81 -3.11
N LYS A 280 29.70 8.14 -1.92
CA LYS A 280 28.78 9.27 -1.64
C LYS A 280 27.50 9.31 -2.49
N ARG A 281 27.10 8.20 -3.11
CA ARG A 281 25.81 8.06 -3.79
C ARG A 281 24.71 7.80 -2.75
N ARG A 282 23.54 8.40 -2.97
CA ARG A 282 22.37 8.19 -2.11
C ARG A 282 21.63 6.96 -2.59
N ARG A 283 21.39 6.00 -1.68
CA ARG A 283 20.59 4.80 -1.99
C ARG A 283 19.13 5.18 -2.24
N THR A 284 18.44 4.47 -3.12
CA THR A 284 17.06 4.77 -3.52
C THR A 284 16.14 3.58 -3.28
N LEU A 285 15.01 3.81 -2.61
CA LEU A 285 13.96 2.80 -2.42
C LEU A 285 12.85 3.01 -3.45
N THR A 286 12.41 1.92 -4.07
CA THR A 286 11.21 1.88 -4.90
C THR A 286 9.95 1.95 -4.02
N HIS A 287 8.83 2.42 -4.56
CA HIS A 287 7.57 2.50 -3.83
C HIS A 287 7.08 1.12 -3.35
N GLY A 288 7.18 0.08 -4.19
CA GLY A 288 6.87 -1.29 -3.80
C GLY A 288 7.75 -1.75 -2.63
N ARG A 289 9.06 -1.45 -2.67
CA ARG A 289 9.97 -1.78 -1.57
C ARG A 289 9.63 -1.03 -0.28
N GLN A 290 9.25 0.24 -0.36
CA GLN A 290 8.78 1.01 0.80
C GLN A 290 7.56 0.35 1.46
N LEU A 291 6.59 -0.09 0.64
CA LEU A 291 5.40 -0.78 1.11
C LEU A 291 5.75 -2.09 1.83
N VAL A 292 6.53 -2.96 1.18
CA VAL A 292 7.01 -4.22 1.76
C VAL A 292 7.68 -4.01 3.10
N LEU A 293 8.67 -3.11 3.16
CA LEU A 293 9.39 -2.85 4.40
C LEU A 293 8.40 -2.38 5.47
N SER A 294 7.60 -1.34 5.20
CA SER A 294 6.64 -0.81 6.17
C SER A 294 5.66 -1.86 6.70
N THR A 295 5.26 -2.81 5.86
CA THR A 295 4.40 -3.93 6.26
C THR A 295 5.16 -4.93 7.13
N LEU A 296 6.38 -5.32 6.76
CA LEU A 296 7.23 -6.23 7.56
C LEU A 296 7.65 -5.62 8.90
N GLN A 297 7.74 -4.30 9.02
CA GLN A 297 7.94 -3.66 10.32
C GLN A 297 6.71 -3.75 11.25
N ASN A 298 5.51 -3.84 10.69
CA ASN A 298 4.28 -4.03 11.47
C ASN A 298 3.96 -5.51 11.74
N HIS A 299 4.37 -6.38 10.83
CA HIS A 299 4.10 -7.82 10.84
C HIS A 299 5.40 -8.60 10.54
N PRO A 300 6.39 -8.57 11.46
CA PRO A 300 7.70 -9.19 11.24
C PRO A 300 7.61 -10.71 11.05
N GLU A 301 6.57 -11.36 11.56
CA GLU A 301 6.31 -12.78 11.37
C GLU A 301 6.08 -13.17 9.89
N LEU A 302 5.59 -12.23 9.07
CA LEU A 302 5.37 -12.46 7.63
C LEU A 302 6.67 -12.54 6.84
N ALA A 303 7.80 -12.13 7.42
CA ALA A 303 9.10 -12.18 6.75
C ALA A 303 9.50 -13.60 6.34
N GLN A 304 9.07 -14.60 7.12
CA GLN A 304 9.35 -16.02 6.84
C GLN A 304 8.62 -16.55 5.60
N ASN A 305 7.48 -15.94 5.26
CA ASN A 305 6.67 -16.34 4.11
C ASN A 305 7.17 -15.71 2.80
N MET A 306 8.00 -14.68 2.88
CA MET A 306 8.47 -13.93 1.73
C MET A 306 9.86 -14.40 1.32
N GLN A 307 9.94 -15.10 0.19
CA GLN A 307 11.21 -15.45 -0.43
C GLN A 307 11.78 -14.25 -1.20
N VAL A 308 13.04 -13.90 -0.91
CA VAL A 308 13.78 -12.85 -1.60
C VAL A 308 15.10 -13.40 -2.11
N SER A 309 15.59 -12.81 -3.19
CA SER A 309 16.87 -13.20 -3.79
C SER A 309 17.88 -12.07 -3.63
N THR A 310 19.05 -12.37 -3.05
CA THR A 310 20.13 -11.40 -2.87
C THR A 310 21.47 -11.91 -3.41
N PRO A 311 22.37 -11.03 -3.86
CA PRO A 311 23.68 -11.43 -4.35
C PRO A 311 24.64 -11.77 -3.20
N GLU A 312 25.20 -12.98 -3.22
CA GLU A 312 26.33 -13.39 -2.38
C GLU A 312 27.64 -13.36 -3.16
N CYS A 313 28.72 -12.89 -2.51
CA CYS A 313 30.03 -12.73 -3.12
C CYS A 313 31.03 -13.79 -2.64
N ASP A 314 31.66 -14.46 -3.59
CA ASP A 314 32.83 -15.32 -3.40
C ASP A 314 34.10 -14.44 -3.35
N PHE A 315 34.63 -14.25 -2.14
CA PHE A 315 35.78 -13.37 -1.92
C PHE A 315 37.09 -13.90 -2.51
N ASP A 316 37.19 -15.20 -2.82
CA ASP A 316 38.40 -15.76 -3.43
C ASP A 316 38.49 -15.42 -4.92
N LYS A 317 37.34 -15.17 -5.56
CA LYS A 317 37.25 -14.76 -6.97
C LYS A 317 37.13 -13.24 -7.15
N CYS A 318 36.65 -12.54 -6.12
CA CYS A 318 36.39 -11.12 -6.21
C CYS A 318 37.68 -10.30 -6.32
N THR A 319 37.84 -9.58 -7.41
CA THR A 319 38.96 -8.66 -7.66
C THR A 319 38.70 -7.23 -7.19
N SER A 320 37.56 -6.98 -6.54
CA SER A 320 37.13 -5.65 -6.07
C SER A 320 37.06 -4.59 -7.17
N CYS A 321 36.79 -4.99 -8.42
CA CYS A 321 36.76 -4.09 -9.59
C CYS A 321 35.67 -2.99 -9.53
N GLY A 322 34.59 -3.19 -8.78
CA GLY A 322 33.54 -2.18 -8.55
C GLY A 322 32.38 -2.18 -9.55
N GLU A 323 32.37 -3.06 -10.54
CA GLU A 323 31.33 -3.08 -11.58
C GLU A 323 29.91 -3.32 -11.02
N CYS A 324 29.80 -4.19 -10.01
CA CYS A 324 28.56 -4.46 -9.29
C CYS A 324 27.98 -3.21 -8.59
N VAL A 325 28.82 -2.31 -8.10
CA VAL A 325 28.42 -1.05 -7.45
C VAL A 325 27.93 -0.04 -8.49
N ASN A 326 28.56 -0.02 -9.67
CA ASN A 326 28.22 0.91 -10.74
C ASN A 326 26.88 0.58 -11.41
N VAL A 327 26.59 -0.71 -11.62
CA VAL A 327 25.36 -1.15 -12.27
C VAL A 327 24.13 -1.14 -11.35
N CYS A 328 24.32 -1.14 -10.03
CA CYS A 328 23.21 -1.27 -9.08
C CYS A 328 22.26 -0.05 -9.16
N PRO A 329 21.00 -0.22 -9.61
CA PRO A 329 20.08 0.90 -9.86
C PRO A 329 19.67 1.63 -8.58
N THR A 330 19.64 0.92 -7.45
CA THR A 330 19.29 1.44 -6.13
C THR A 330 20.50 1.75 -5.25
N PHE A 331 21.71 1.52 -5.78
CA PHE A 331 22.98 1.64 -5.05
C PHE A 331 23.05 0.78 -3.77
N ALA A 332 22.38 -0.38 -3.77
CA ALA A 332 22.42 -1.35 -2.68
C ALA A 332 23.80 -2.02 -2.50
N CYS A 333 24.54 -2.22 -3.59
CA CYS A 333 25.90 -2.78 -3.57
C CYS A 333 26.94 -1.70 -3.24
N ASP A 334 27.92 -2.03 -2.42
CA ASP A 334 29.02 -1.15 -2.02
C ASP A 334 30.35 -1.93 -1.91
N LEU A 335 31.46 -1.20 -1.87
CA LEU A 335 32.79 -1.73 -1.56
C LEU A 335 33.32 -1.01 -0.33
N VAL A 336 33.46 -1.73 0.78
CA VAL A 336 33.85 -1.17 2.08
C VAL A 336 35.26 -1.62 2.49
N GLY A 337 35.94 -0.79 3.28
CA GLY A 337 37.28 -1.07 3.80
C GLY A 337 38.30 -1.28 2.69
N SER A 338 38.96 -2.45 2.67
CA SER A 338 39.98 -2.83 1.67
C SER A 338 39.38 -3.34 0.34
N GLY A 339 38.15 -2.96 -0.01
CA GLY A 339 37.46 -3.41 -1.23
C GLY A 339 36.59 -4.66 -1.07
N ARG A 340 36.11 -4.96 0.15
CA ARG A 340 35.17 -6.07 0.35
C ARG A 340 33.78 -5.67 -0.13
N PHE A 341 33.15 -6.55 -0.92
CA PHE A 341 31.75 -6.41 -1.30
C PHE A 341 30.85 -6.38 -0.06
N ALA A 342 29.99 -5.37 0.00
CA ALA A 342 28.94 -5.24 0.99
C ALA A 342 27.61 -5.01 0.28
N LEU A 343 26.55 -5.64 0.80
CA LEU A 343 25.20 -5.50 0.32
C LEU A 343 24.35 -4.90 1.41
N GLU A 344 23.60 -3.85 1.06
CA GLU A 344 22.48 -3.40 1.88
C GLU A 344 21.19 -4.05 1.39
N SER A 345 20.76 -5.13 2.07
CA SER A 345 19.60 -5.95 1.69
C SER A 345 18.32 -5.14 1.59
N THR A 346 18.15 -4.11 2.42
CA THR A 346 16.96 -3.26 2.43
C THR A 346 16.71 -2.58 1.09
N TYR A 347 17.78 -2.18 0.40
CA TYR A 347 17.71 -1.49 -0.90
C TYR A 347 17.89 -2.44 -2.09
N CYS A 348 18.24 -3.72 -1.86
CA CYS A 348 18.39 -4.70 -2.92
C CYS A 348 17.02 -5.12 -3.47
N LEU A 349 16.87 -5.05 -4.79
CA LEU A 349 15.66 -5.48 -5.50
C LEU A 349 15.75 -6.93 -6.02
N GLY A 350 16.88 -7.62 -5.81
CA GLY A 350 17.10 -8.96 -6.35
C GLY A 350 17.19 -9.06 -7.88
N CYS A 351 17.35 -7.94 -8.60
CA CYS A 351 17.32 -7.89 -10.06
C CYS A 351 18.47 -8.63 -10.79
N GLY A 352 19.51 -9.08 -10.06
CA GLY A 352 20.63 -9.83 -10.63
C GLY A 352 21.58 -9.03 -11.53
N ALA A 353 21.43 -7.72 -11.68
CA ALA A 353 22.29 -6.90 -12.55
C ALA A 353 23.78 -6.97 -12.16
N CYS A 354 24.07 -7.01 -10.85
CA CYS A 354 25.43 -7.16 -10.33
C CYS A 354 26.06 -8.53 -10.65
N VAL A 355 25.25 -9.60 -10.66
CA VAL A 355 25.68 -10.95 -11.03
C VAL A 355 26.05 -11.00 -12.51
N LYS A 356 25.19 -10.46 -13.37
CA LYS A 356 25.38 -10.45 -14.83
C LYS A 356 26.62 -9.67 -15.28
N VAL A 357 26.99 -8.60 -14.57
CA VAL A 357 28.12 -7.75 -14.95
C VAL A 357 29.47 -8.22 -14.37
N CYS A 358 29.46 -9.15 -13.41
CA CYS A 358 30.68 -9.55 -12.71
C CYS A 358 31.63 -10.32 -13.66
N PRO A 359 32.82 -9.78 -14.00
CA PRO A 359 33.73 -10.43 -14.95
C PRO A 359 34.28 -11.77 -14.43
N GLU A 360 34.50 -11.84 -13.13
CA GLU A 360 35.05 -13.03 -12.45
C GLU A 360 33.96 -14.04 -12.03
N HIS A 361 32.69 -13.75 -12.32
CA HIS A 361 31.55 -14.57 -11.89
C HIS A 361 31.58 -14.86 -10.37
N ALA A 362 32.05 -13.88 -9.60
CA ALA A 362 32.20 -13.97 -8.14
C ALA A 362 30.88 -13.78 -7.39
N LEU A 363 29.84 -13.28 -8.06
CA LEU A 363 28.52 -13.06 -7.46
C LEU A 363 27.52 -14.12 -7.93
N LYS A 364 26.68 -14.60 -7.01
CA LYS A 364 25.53 -15.49 -7.30
C LYS A 364 24.29 -15.00 -6.57
N LEU A 365 23.11 -15.17 -7.17
CA LEU A 365 21.85 -14.94 -6.48
C LEU A 365 21.53 -16.13 -5.57
N VAL A 366 21.21 -15.85 -4.32
CA VAL A 366 20.79 -16.85 -3.32
C VAL A 366 19.43 -16.45 -2.78
N GLU A 367 18.53 -17.43 -2.75
CA GLU A 367 17.19 -17.27 -2.19
C GLU A 367 17.22 -17.54 -0.69
N HIS A 368 16.52 -16.69 0.05
CA HIS A 368 16.32 -16.80 1.49
C HIS A 368 15.05 -16.04 1.89
N ASP A 369 14.59 -16.22 3.12
CA ASP A 369 13.44 -15.47 3.62
C ASP A 369 13.75 -13.97 3.82
N ALA A 370 12.70 -13.16 4.00
CA ALA A 370 12.81 -11.72 4.13
C ALA A 370 13.22 -11.25 5.53
N SER A 371 13.73 -12.11 6.43
CA SER A 371 14.09 -11.72 7.80
C SER A 371 15.09 -10.56 7.84
N ASN A 372 16.02 -10.51 6.87
CA ASN A 372 17.01 -9.43 6.72
C ASN A 372 16.40 -8.07 6.32
N LEU A 373 15.09 -8.01 6.05
CA LEU A 373 14.36 -6.78 5.69
C LEU A 373 13.57 -6.19 6.86
N VAL A 374 13.52 -6.90 7.99
CA VAL A 374 12.96 -6.37 9.22
C VAL A 374 13.99 -5.42 9.82
N VAL A 375 13.80 -4.12 9.55
CA VAL A 375 14.67 -3.07 10.08
C VAL A 375 14.37 -2.90 11.57
N VAL A 376 15.34 -3.27 12.39
CA VAL A 376 15.31 -2.98 13.83
C VAL A 376 15.65 -1.50 14.01
N ASP A 377 14.68 -0.71 14.46
CA ASP A 377 14.91 0.68 14.87
C ASP A 377 15.08 0.72 16.41
N PRO A 378 16.32 0.87 16.93
CA PRO A 378 16.58 0.82 18.36
C PRO A 378 15.84 1.92 19.13
N GLU A 379 15.64 3.09 18.53
CA GLU A 379 14.92 4.20 19.15
C GLU A 379 13.41 3.91 19.19
N ALA A 380 12.87 3.26 18.16
CA ALA A 380 11.49 2.83 18.14
C ALA A 380 11.22 1.71 19.15
N GLU A 381 12.13 0.75 19.31
CA GLU A 381 12.05 -0.29 20.34
C GLU A 381 12.06 0.30 21.74
N GLU A 382 12.96 1.24 22.03
CA GLU A 382 13.03 1.90 23.33
C GLU A 382 11.73 2.66 23.63
N LYS A 383 11.20 3.39 22.64
CA LYS A 383 9.93 4.13 22.78
C LYS A 383 8.73 3.20 22.94
N ALA A 384 8.71 2.07 22.23
CA ALA A 384 7.67 1.05 22.38
C ALA A 384 7.72 0.40 23.77
N ALA A 385 8.91 0.09 24.27
CA ALA A 385 9.12 -0.43 25.62
C ALA A 385 8.68 0.58 26.70
N GLN A 386 9.01 1.86 26.53
CA GLN A 386 8.55 2.93 27.43
C GLN A 386 7.01 3.09 27.41
N LYS A 387 6.39 3.04 26.22
CA LYS A 387 4.92 3.12 26.08
C LYS A 387 4.22 1.91 26.68
N ALA A 388 4.77 0.71 26.52
CA ALA A 388 4.23 -0.51 27.11
C ALA A 388 4.27 -0.44 28.64
N LYS A 389 5.41 0.01 29.22
CA LYS A 389 5.52 0.28 30.67
C LYS A 389 4.50 1.32 31.15
N ALA A 390 4.36 2.43 30.42
CA ALA A 390 3.39 3.47 30.77
C ALA A 390 1.93 2.97 30.67
N HIS A 391 1.61 2.11 29.71
CA HIS A 391 0.29 1.49 29.59
C HIS A 391 0.01 0.52 30.75
N GLU A 392 1.00 -0.30 31.13
CA GLU A 392 0.87 -1.22 32.27
C GLU A 392 0.70 -0.46 33.59
N GLU A 393 1.45 0.63 33.80
CA GLU A 393 1.28 1.53 34.95
C GLU A 393 -0.11 2.18 34.96
N ALA A 394 -0.60 2.66 33.82
CA ALA A 394 -1.92 3.26 33.70
C ALA A 394 -3.05 2.26 34.02
N GLU A 395 -2.93 1.01 33.59
CA GLU A 395 -3.89 -0.06 33.91
C GLU A 395 -3.85 -0.43 35.40
N LYS A 396 -2.67 -0.47 36.03
CA LYS A 396 -2.53 -0.65 37.49
C LYS A 396 -3.20 0.49 38.26
N VAL A 397 -2.95 1.74 37.88
CA VAL A 397 -3.56 2.91 38.52
C VAL A 397 -5.08 2.92 38.35
N LYS A 398 -5.60 2.54 37.18
CA LYS A 398 -7.05 2.39 36.97
C LYS A 398 -7.65 1.30 37.84
N ALA A 399 -6.96 0.15 37.98
CA ALA A 399 -7.42 -0.94 38.83
C ALA A 399 -7.50 -0.51 40.30
N GLU A 400 -6.45 0.15 40.81
CA GLU A 400 -6.42 0.69 42.18
C GLU A 400 -7.49 1.78 42.40
N ALA A 401 -7.70 2.65 41.42
CA ALA A 401 -8.72 3.69 41.49
C ALA A 401 -10.13 3.07 41.53
N LYS A 402 -10.39 2.03 40.72
CA LYS A 402 -11.67 1.30 40.71
C LYS A 402 -11.92 0.61 42.05
N GLU A 403 -10.89 0.00 42.65
CA GLU A 403 -11.01 -0.63 43.97
C GLU A 403 -11.32 0.38 45.08
N LYS A 404 -10.63 1.53 45.08
CA LYS A 404 -10.91 2.62 46.04
C LYS A 404 -12.31 3.19 45.86
N LEU A 405 -12.78 3.36 44.62
CA LEU A 405 -14.12 3.87 44.33
C LEU A 405 -15.20 2.92 44.84
N ASN A 406 -15.03 1.61 44.62
CA ASN A 406 -15.95 0.59 45.12
C ASN A 406 -16.04 0.59 46.65
N LYS A 407 -14.90 0.72 47.35
CA LYS A 407 -14.88 0.82 48.82
C LYS A 407 -15.60 2.07 49.33
N VAL A 408 -15.52 3.19 48.62
CA VAL A 408 -16.26 4.41 48.96
C VAL A 408 -17.75 4.23 48.69
N LEU A 409 -18.13 3.59 47.58
CA LEU A 409 -19.54 3.27 47.29
C LEU A 409 -20.16 2.41 48.39
N ASP A 410 -19.49 1.33 48.79
CA ASP A 410 -19.94 0.43 49.87
C ASP A 410 -20.10 1.15 51.21
N GLN A 411 -19.28 2.18 51.49
CA GLN A 411 -19.38 2.99 52.70
C GLN A 411 -20.55 3.97 52.65
N VAL A 412 -20.86 4.53 51.47
CA VAL A 412 -22.01 5.43 51.29
C VAL A 412 -23.32 4.66 51.36
N GLU A 413 -23.39 3.46 50.78
CA GLU A 413 -24.57 2.59 50.91
C GLU A 413 -24.84 2.20 52.37
N LYS A 414 -23.80 1.88 53.15
CA LYS A 414 -23.92 1.59 54.58
C LYS A 414 -24.29 2.78 55.47
N LEU A 415 -24.23 4.00 54.95
CA LEU A 415 -24.65 5.23 55.65
C LEU A 415 -26.05 5.68 55.23
N ALA A 416 -26.61 5.08 54.17
CA ALA A 416 -27.95 5.35 53.66
C ALA A 416 -29.03 4.42 54.28
N ASP A 417 -28.60 3.29 54.86
CA ASP A 417 -29.38 2.43 55.77
C ASP A 417 -29.22 2.89 57.23
#